data_AF-C5BZS4-F1
#
_entry.id   AF-C5BZS4-F1
#
_cell.length_a   1.000
_cell.length_b   1.000
_cell.length_c   1.000
_cell.angle_alpha   90.00
_cell.angle_beta   90.00
_cell.angle_gamma   90.00
#
_symmetry.space_group_name_H-M   'P 1'
#
loop_
_entity.id
_entity.type
_entity.pdbx_description
1 polymer ?
#
loop_
_entity_poly.entity_id
_entity_poly.type
_entity_poly.pdbx_seq_one_letter_code
_entity_poly.pdbx_strand_id
1 'polypeptide(L)' 'MWCALAGVLLVCALAVLVDALVAVRVLGVELAVLAVVRLVAPPPGPVGVTARSKAFDVVFLAVAALAVLALSLAPNIAPA' A
#
# COMPACT_ATOMS: atom_id res chain seq x y z
N MET A 1 0.04 -2.74 -13.07
CA MET A 1 -1.25 -2.11 -12.69
C MET A 1 -2.28 -3.16 -12.26
N TRP A 2 -2.41 -4.27 -12.99
CA TRP A 2 -3.32 -5.38 -12.61
C TRP A 2 -3.16 -5.89 -11.17
N CYS A 3 -1.93 -6.06 -10.67
CA CYS A 3 -1.71 -6.52 -9.30
C CYS A 3 -2.22 -5.53 -8.23
N ALA A 4 -2.03 -4.22 -8.46
CA ALA A 4 -2.54 -3.19 -7.55
C ALA A 4 -4.08 -3.12 -7.61
N LEU A 5 -4.66 -3.26 -8.80
CA LEU A 5 -6.12 -3.30 -8.94
C LEU A 5 -6.71 -4.52 -8.22
N ALA A 6 -6.09 -5.69 -8.36
CA ALA A 6 -6.52 -6.92 -7.71
C ALA A 6 -6.38 -6.83 -6.17
N GLY A 7 -5.31 -6.22 -5.66
CA GLY A 7 -5.13 -5.98 -4.24
C GLY A 7 -6.18 -5.05 -3.66
N VAL A 8 -6.48 -3.93 -4.33
CA VAL A 8 -7.58 -3.03 -3.92
C VAL A 8 -8.94 -3.75 -3.92
N LEU A 9 -9.23 -4.58 -4.93
CA LEU A 9 -10.47 -5.38 -4.95
C LEU A 9 -10.53 -6.38 -3.78
N LEU A 10 -9.40 -7.00 -3.44
CA LEU A 10 -9.29 -7.87 -2.27
C LEU A 10 -9.55 -7.10 -0.98
N VAL A 11 -8.97 -5.90 -0.81
CA VAL A 11 -9.21 -5.02 0.34
C VAL A 11 -10.68 -4.66 0.46
N CYS A 12 -11.33 -4.27 -0.65
CA CYS A 12 -12.76 -3.98 -0.67
C CYS A 12 -13.60 -5.21 -0.30
N ALA A 13 -13.27 -6.39 -0.83
CA ALA A 13 -13.96 -7.63 -0.49
C ALA A 13 -13.81 -7.96 1.01
N LEU A 14 -12.61 -7.83 1.59
CA LEU A 14 -12.36 -8.06 3.01
C LEU A 14 -13.08 -7.06 3.91
N ALA A 15 -13.20 -5.80 3.47
CA ALA A 15 -13.92 -4.78 4.23
C ALA A 15 -15.42 -5.11 4.33
N VAL A 16 -16.00 -5.74 3.30
CA VAL A 16 -17.42 -6.12 3.26
C VAL A 16 -17.66 -7.48 3.93
N LEU A 17 -16.75 -8.45 3.74
CA LEU A 17 -16.98 -9.86 4.10
C LEU A 17 -16.42 -10.25 5.47
N VAL A 18 -15.43 -9.52 6.00
CA VAL A 18 -14.72 -9.90 7.21
C VAL A 18 -14.83 -8.80 8.28
N ASP A 19 -14.05 -7.73 8.11
CA ASP A 19 -14.00 -6.61 9.06
C ASP A 19 -13.16 -5.47 8.45
N ALA A 20 -13.51 -4.23 8.81
CA ALA A 20 -12.80 -3.04 8.32
C ALA A 20 -11.34 -3.00 8.80
N LEU A 21 -11.03 -3.45 10.03
CA LEU A 21 -9.66 -3.45 10.54
C LEU A 21 -8.80 -4.49 9.82
N VAL A 22 -9.37 -5.65 9.49
CA VAL A 22 -8.67 -6.67 8.69
C VAL A 22 -8.34 -6.12 7.31
N ALA A 23 -9.31 -5.45 6.67
CA ALA A 23 -9.09 -4.82 5.37
C ALA A 23 -8.00 -3.74 5.41
N VAL A 24 -7.99 -2.89 6.45
CA VAL A 24 -6.97 -1.84 6.63
C VAL A 24 -5.57 -2.44 6.82
N ARG A 25 -5.43 -3.55 7.57
CA ARG A 25 -4.14 -4.25 7.71
C ARG A 25 -3.66 -4.81 6.37
N VAL A 26 -4.55 -5.42 5.61
CA VAL A 26 -4.23 -5.98 4.29
C VAL A 26 -3.86 -4.87 3.30
N LEU A 27 -4.53 -3.72 3.34
CA LEU A 27 -4.15 -2.53 2.56
C LEU A 27 -2.73 -2.06 2.91
N GLY A 28 -2.39 -2.01 4.21
CA GLY A 28 -1.04 -1.66 4.64
C GLY A 28 0.03 -2.61 4.09
N VAL A 29 -0.24 -3.92 4.09
CA VAL A 29 0.65 -4.93 3.49
C VAL A 29 0.74 -4.77 1.97
N GLU A 30 -0.37 -4.52 1.30
CA GLU A 30 -0.41 -4.30 -0.16
C GLU A 30 0.47 -3.11 -0.56
N LEU A 31 0.35 -1.98 0.15
CA LEU A 31 1.18 -0.79 -0.09
C LEU A 31 2.68 -1.09 0.08
N ALA A 32 3.06 -1.89 1.08
CA ALA A 32 4.43 -2.32 1.27
C ALA A 32 4.93 -3.21 0.10
N VAL A 33 4.09 -4.15 -0.36
CA VAL A 33 4.40 -4.99 -1.53
C VAL A 33 4.57 -4.13 -2.79
N LEU A 34 3.69 -3.14 -3.01
CA LEU A 34 3.79 -2.23 -4.15
C LEU A 34 5.06 -1.37 -4.08
N ALA A 35 5.49 -0.93 -2.90
CA ALA A 35 6.76 -0.23 -2.72
C ALA A 35 7.95 -1.10 -3.16
N VAL A 36 7.98 -2.38 -2.77
CA VAL A 36 9.02 -3.34 -3.18
C VAL A 36 8.98 -3.59 -4.68
N VAL A 37 7.79 -3.83 -5.25
CA VAL A 37 7.63 -4.03 -6.69
C VAL A 37 8.11 -2.81 -7.45
N ARG A 38 7.79 -1.60 -6.98
CA ARG A 38 8.28 -0.36 -7.60
C ARG A 38 9.76 -0.13 -7.43
N LEU A 39 10.37 -0.57 -6.34
CA LEU A 39 11.80 -0.49 -6.15
C LEU A 39 12.54 -1.34 -7.20
N VAL A 40 12.06 -2.56 -7.48
CA VAL A 40 12.72 -3.51 -8.38
C VAL A 40 12.35 -3.31 -9.86
N ALA A 41 11.15 -2.79 -10.16
CA ALA A 41 10.70 -2.63 -11.54
C ALA A 41 11.58 -1.64 -12.35
N PRO A 42 11.87 -1.93 -13.63
CA PRO A 42 12.56 -1.00 -14.52
C PRO A 42 11.73 0.28 -14.73
N PRO A 43 12.35 1.47 -14.72
CA PRO A 43 11.64 2.71 -15.02
C PRO A 43 11.22 2.76 -16.50
N PRO A 44 9.97 3.13 -16.82
CA PRO A 44 9.55 3.37 -18.19
C PRO A 44 9.98 4.78 -18.62
N GLY A 45 11.03 4.91 -19.44
CA GLY A 45 11.40 6.17 -20.09
C GLY A 45 12.77 6.75 -19.69
N PRO A 46 13.07 8.01 -20.06
CA PRO A 46 14.39 8.62 -19.89
C PRO A 46 14.83 8.62 -18.43
N VAL A 47 16.03 8.06 -18.19
CA VAL A 47 16.50 7.57 -16.89
C VAL A 47 16.54 8.66 -15.80
N GLY A 48 16.86 9.90 -16.18
CA GLY A 48 17.06 11.00 -15.21
C GLY A 48 15.78 11.45 -14.49
N VAL A 49 14.70 11.72 -15.23
CA VAL A 49 13.42 12.18 -14.65
C VAL A 49 12.68 11.01 -14.00
N THR A 50 12.73 9.85 -14.63
CA THR A 50 12.05 8.63 -14.16
C THR A 50 12.69 8.05 -12.89
N ALA A 51 14.00 8.20 -12.69
CA ALA A 51 14.66 7.74 -11.47
C ALA A 51 14.28 8.56 -10.23
N ARG A 52 14.20 9.89 -10.34
CA ARG A 52 13.79 10.76 -9.22
C ARG A 52 12.33 10.54 -8.84
N SER A 53 11.44 10.43 -9.83
CA SER A 53 10.02 10.15 -9.57
C SER A 53 9.82 8.75 -8.99
N LYS A 54 10.59 7.75 -9.44
CA LYS A 54 10.57 6.39 -8.89
C LYS A 54 10.95 6.36 -7.41
N ALA A 55 12.03 7.05 -7.02
CA ALA A 55 12.45 7.10 -5.62
C ALA A 55 11.37 7.73 -4.73
N PHE A 56 10.76 8.83 -5.18
CA PHE A 56 9.64 9.46 -4.46
C PHE A 56 8.43 8.52 -4.32
N ASP A 57 8.05 7.83 -5.39
CA ASP A 57 6.91 6.89 -5.41
C ASP A 57 7.12 5.73 -4.42
N VAL A 58 8.32 5.14 -4.40
CA VAL A 58 8.68 4.08 -3.44
C VAL A 58 8.62 4.58 -2.00
N VAL A 59 9.20 5.74 -1.73
CA VAL A 59 9.19 6.34 -0.38
C VAL A 59 7.76 6.64 0.06
N PHE A 60 6.94 7.20 -0.83
CA PHE A 60 5.55 7.51 -0.54
C PHE A 60 4.74 6.25 -0.21
N LEU A 61 4.87 5.18 -1.02
CA LEU A 61 4.21 3.89 -0.76
C LEU A 61 4.68 3.26 0.56
N ALA A 62 5.97 3.33 0.86
CA ALA A 62 6.51 2.78 2.11
C ALA A 62 6.02 3.57 3.35
N VAL A 63 6.01 4.91 3.28
CA VAL A 63 5.48 5.76 4.36
C VAL A 63 3.99 5.53 4.55
N ALA A 64 3.22 5.43 3.47
CA ALA A 64 1.80 5.13 3.53
C ALA A 64 1.52 3.76 4.16
N ALA A 65 2.29 2.73 3.77
CA ALA A 65 2.18 1.39 4.36
C ALA A 65 2.43 1.42 5.88
N LEU A 66 3.51 2.08 6.31
CA LEU A 66 3.85 2.21 7.73
C LEU A 66 2.80 3.01 8.50
N ALA A 67 2.31 4.12 7.95
CA ALA A 67 1.29 4.94 8.59
C ALA A 67 -0.01 4.14 8.77
N VAL A 68 -0.48 3.47 7.72
CA VAL A 68 -1.71 2.65 7.75
C VAL A 68 -1.58 1.51 8.76
N LEU A 69 -0.45 0.81 8.77
CA LEU A 69 -0.23 -0.29 9.72
C LEU A 69 -0.12 0.22 11.16
N ALA A 70 0.61 1.32 11.39
CA ALA A 70 0.73 1.92 12.72
C ALA A 70 -0.63 2.39 13.26
N LEU A 71 -1.44 3.04 12.43
CA LEU A 71 -2.82 3.44 12.77
C LEU A 71 -3.70 2.22 13.06
N SER A 72 -3.56 1.13 12.30
CA SER A 72 -4.33 -0.11 12.52
C SER A 72 -4.00 -0.86 13.82
N LEU A 73 -2.84 -0.55 14.42
CA LEU A 73 -2.34 -1.12 15.66
C LEU A 73 -2.51 -0.16 16.85
N ALA A 74 -2.92 1.09 16.61
CA ALA A 74 -3.12 2.07 17.66
C ALA A 74 -4.29 1.63 18.57
N PRO A 75 -4.09 1.56 19.90
CA PRO A 75 -5.01 0.87 20.81
C PRO A 75 -6.36 1.56 21.09
N ASN A 76 -6.87 2.48 20.26
CA ASN A 76 -8.08 3.26 20.58
C ASN A 76 -9.00 3.60 19.40
N ILE A 77 -9.64 2.60 18.79
CA ILE A 77 -10.89 2.81 18.03
C ILE A 77 -11.80 1.58 18.16
N ALA A 78 -12.16 1.24 19.40
CA ALA A 78 -13.34 0.42 19.65
C ALA A 78 -14.50 1.39 19.97
N PRO A 79 -15.57 1.45 19.16
CA PRO A 79 -16.85 1.90 19.70
C PRO A 79 -17.33 0.82 20.67
N ALA A 80 -17.58 1.24 21.92
CA ALA A 80 -18.32 0.48 22.92
C ALA A 80 -19.76 0.23 22.47
#